data_AF-A0A1B6NVL1-F1
#
_entry.id   AF-A0A1B6NVL1-F1
#
_cell.length_a   1.000
_cell.length_b   1.000
_cell.length_c   1.000
_cell.angle_alpha   90.00
_cell.angle_beta   90.00
_cell.angle_gamma   90.00
#
_symmetry.space_group_name_H-M   'P 1'
#
loop_
_entity.id
_entity.type
_entity.pdbx_description
1 polymer ?
#
loop_
_entity_poly.entity_id
_entity_poly.type
_entity_poly.pdbx_seq_one_letter_code
_entity_poly.pdbx_strand_id
1 'polypeptide(L)'
;MISLSRKGKSTSLDKDAYLKLLQNSWNDTSNYRYDISVDNIVITGDQAKANVTTNESWTKDGQQTSFVTTSRVTLTVSTGNAVLLRAVSQVAIN
;
A
#
# COMPACT_ATOMS: atom_id res chain seq x y z
N MET A 1 18.43 -12.65 -1.83
CA MET A 1 19.07 -11.59 -1.05
C MET A 1 18.29 -10.31 -1.31
N ILE A 2 17.77 -9.68 -0.26
CA ILE A 2 16.93 -8.49 -0.32
C ILE A 2 17.74 -7.33 0.28
N SER A 3 17.94 -6.27 -0.50
CA SER A 3 18.65 -5.07 -0.05
C SER A 3 17.65 -4.08 0.54
N LEU A 4 17.86 -3.68 1.79
CA LEU A 4 17.03 -2.68 2.48
C LEU A 4 17.87 -1.44 2.79
N SER A 5 17.43 -0.28 2.29
CA SER A 5 18.05 1.02 2.62
C SER A 5 17.10 1.87 3.44
N ARG A 6 17.54 2.29 4.64
CA ARG A 6 16.78 3.20 5.51
C ARG A 6 17.71 4.23 6.12
N LYS A 7 17.38 5.52 5.95
CA LYS A 7 18.16 6.67 6.47
C LYS A 7 19.65 6.59 6.11
N GLY A 8 19.98 6.20 4.87
CA GLY A 8 21.37 6.13 4.38
C GLY A 8 22.16 4.90 4.82
N LYS A 9 21.56 3.95 5.55
CA LYS A 9 22.19 2.66 5.89
C LYS A 9 21.55 1.55 5.07
N SER A 10 22.39 0.81 4.35
CA SER A 10 21.98 -0.37 3.57
C SER A 10 22.34 -1.64 4.32
N THR A 11 21.38 -2.56 4.45
CA THR A 11 21.62 -3.91 4.96
C THR A 11 21.13 -4.94 3.94
N SER A 12 21.80 -6.08 3.92
CA SER A 12 21.47 -7.19 3.03
C SER A 12 20.88 -8.31 3.86
N LEU A 13 19.64 -8.69 3.57
CA LEU A 13 18.91 -9.73 4.30
C LEU A 13 18.71 -10.94 3.38
N ASP A 14 18.87 -12.14 3.93
CA ASP A 14 18.29 -13.32 3.32
C ASP A 14 16.75 -13.31 3.46
N LYS A 15 16.08 -14.25 2.80
CA LYS A 15 14.61 -14.30 2.76
C LYS A 15 14.01 -14.47 4.16
N ASP A 16 14.59 -15.33 4.99
CA ASP A 16 14.04 -15.67 6.30
C ASP A 16 14.29 -14.53 7.30
N ALA A 17 15.45 -13.89 7.23
CA ALA A 17 15.78 -12.69 7.99
C ALA A 17 14.87 -11.52 7.61
N TYR A 18 14.56 -11.35 6.33
CA TYR A 18 13.61 -10.35 5.87
C TYR A 18 12.19 -10.63 6.38
N LEU A 19 11.72 -11.88 6.29
CA LEU A 19 10.40 -12.28 6.79
C LEU A 19 10.28 -12.11 8.30
N LYS A 20 11.32 -12.48 9.07
CA LYS A 20 11.37 -12.24 10.52
C LYS A 20 11.36 -10.75 10.85
N LEU A 21 12.09 -9.94 10.10
CA LEU A 21 12.10 -8.48 10.29
C LEU A 21 10.71 -7.88 10.04
N LEU A 22 10.01 -8.32 9.00
CA LEU A 22 8.62 -7.93 8.75
C LEU A 22 7.68 -8.38 9.87
N GLN A 23 7.77 -9.66 10.27
CA GLN A 23 6.95 -10.21 11.36
C GLN A 23 7.16 -9.47 12.68
N ASN A 24 8.41 -9.19 13.06
CA ASN A 24 8.72 -8.42 14.26
C ASN A 24 8.21 -6.99 14.13
N SER A 25 8.41 -6.36 12.96
CA SER A 25 7.89 -5.01 12.74
C SER A 25 6.37 -4.93 12.85
N TRP A 26 5.64 -5.99 12.48
CA TRP A 26 4.18 -6.05 12.64
C TRP A 26 3.76 -6.40 14.07
N ASN A 27 4.46 -7.30 14.76
CA ASN A 27 4.20 -7.65 16.16
C ASN A 27 4.40 -6.45 17.10
N ASP A 28 5.38 -5.58 16.80
CA ASP A 28 5.64 -4.36 17.56
C ASP A 28 4.65 -3.22 17.22
N THR A 29 3.72 -3.46 16.30
CA THR A 29 2.70 -2.49 15.92
C THR A 29 1.33 -2.91 16.42
N SER A 30 0.57 -1.94 16.91
CA SER A 30 -0.81 -2.12 17.35
C SER A 30 -1.74 -1.20 16.58
N ASN A 31 -3.04 -1.46 16.66
CA ASN A 31 -4.08 -0.63 16.02
C ASN A 31 -3.86 -0.45 14.51
N TYR A 32 -3.40 -1.50 13.83
CA TYR A 32 -3.30 -1.49 12.37
C TYR A 32 -4.69 -1.29 11.76
N ARG A 33 -4.83 -0.26 10.93
CA ARG A 33 -6.04 0.06 10.16
C ARG A 33 -5.67 0.28 8.71
N TYR A 34 -6.52 -0.24 7.83
CA TYR A 34 -6.39 -0.08 6.39
C TYR A 34 -7.76 0.22 5.81
N ASP A 35 -7.96 1.47 5.41
CA ASP A 35 -9.21 1.96 4.84
C ASP A 35 -9.01 2.25 3.37
N ILE A 36 -9.91 1.73 2.53
CA ILE A 36 -9.95 2.03 1.10
C ILE A 36 -11.24 2.80 0.82
N SER A 37 -11.09 3.95 0.18
CA SER A 37 -12.21 4.71 -0.39
C SER A 37 -12.03 4.80 -1.90
N VAL A 38 -13.15 4.67 -2.62
CA VAL A 38 -13.19 4.75 -4.08
C VAL A 38 -14.26 5.76 -4.45
N ASP A 39 -13.88 6.75 -5.25
CA ASP A 39 -14.78 7.81 -5.70
C ASP A 39 -14.55 8.18 -7.18
N ASN A 40 -15.43 9.05 -7.69
CA ASN A 40 -15.34 9.59 -9.05
C ASN A 40 -15.18 8.48 -10.12
N ILE A 41 -16.04 7.47 -10.02
CA ILE A 41 -16.00 6.31 -10.91
C ILE A 41 -16.65 6.68 -12.25
N VAL A 42 -15.89 6.53 -13.33
CA VAL A 42 -16.36 6.70 -14.72
C VAL A 42 -16.14 5.41 -15.47
N ILE A 43 -17.21 4.84 -16.02
CA ILE A 43 -17.18 3.56 -16.75
C ILE A 43 -17.40 3.83 -18.24
N THR A 44 -16.61 3.19 -19.11
CA THR A 44 -16.74 3.25 -20.56
C THR A 44 -16.31 1.93 -21.18
N GLY A 45 -17.25 1.24 -21.83
CA GLY A 45 -17.05 -0.12 -22.31
C GLY A 45 -16.60 -1.04 -21.17
N ASP A 46 -15.52 -1.78 -21.39
CA ASP A 46 -14.98 -2.73 -20.40
C ASP A 46 -14.01 -2.08 -19.41
N GLN A 47 -13.86 -0.75 -19.42
CA GLN A 47 -12.94 -0.03 -18.53
C GLN A 47 -13.67 0.84 -17.52
N ALA A 48 -13.10 0.93 -16.32
CA ALA A 48 -13.51 1.86 -15.28
C ALA A 48 -12.31 2.70 -14.82
N LYS A 49 -12.47 4.02 -14.78
CA LYS A 49 -11.52 4.94 -14.15
C LYS A 49 -12.07 5.36 -12.80
N ALA A 50 -11.23 5.38 -11.79
CA ALA A 50 -11.63 5.80 -10.45
C ALA A 50 -10.48 6.49 -9.72
N ASN A 51 -10.82 7.32 -8.75
CA ASN A 51 -9.87 7.69 -7.72
C ASN A 51 -9.96 6.67 -6.59
N VAL A 52 -8.82 6.28 -6.06
CA VAL A 52 -8.71 5.38 -4.92
C VAL A 52 -7.83 6.06 -3.88
N THR A 53 -8.36 6.26 -2.68
CA THR A 53 -7.59 6.75 -1.55
C THR A 53 -7.47 5.63 -0.52
N THR A 54 -6.25 5.21 -0.24
CA THR A 54 -5.96 4.25 0.83
C THR A 54 -5.34 4.99 2.01
N ASN A 55 -5.90 4.80 3.20
CA ASN A 55 -5.31 5.26 4.45
C ASN A 55 -4.85 4.04 5.23
N GLU A 56 -3.53 3.90 5.38
CA GLU A 56 -2.91 2.88 6.21
C GLU A 56 -2.38 3.56 7.47
N SER A 57 -2.69 3.01 8.65
CA SER A 57 -2.16 3.55 9.90
C SER A 57 -1.89 2.47 10.93
N TRP A 58 -0.90 2.70 11.77
CA TRP A 58 -0.56 1.82 12.89
C TRP A 58 0.11 2.63 14.00
N THR A 59 0.12 2.07 15.20
CA THR A 59 0.84 2.62 16.35
C THR A 59 2.08 1.78 16.62
N LYS A 60 3.25 2.41 16.68
CA LYS A 60 4.50 1.80 17.12
C LYS A 60 5.12 2.64 18.22
N ASP A 61 5.53 2.03 19.32
CA ASP A 61 6.19 2.73 20.45
C ASP A 61 5.39 3.94 20.97
N GLY A 62 4.05 3.85 20.95
CA GLY A 62 3.14 4.94 21.34
C GLY A 62 2.99 6.06 20.30
N GLN A 63 3.70 6.01 19.18
CA GLN A 63 3.57 6.95 18.06
C GLN A 63 2.71 6.37 16.95
N GLN A 64 1.70 7.13 16.52
CA GLN A 64 0.90 6.78 15.35
C GLN A 64 1.64 7.21 14.08
N THR A 65 1.76 6.29 13.13
CA THR A 65 2.22 6.57 11.75
C THR A 65 1.03 6.38 10.83
N SER A 66 0.86 7.26 9.83
CA SER A 66 -0.17 7.11 8.79
C SER A 66 0.39 7.39 7.41
N PHE A 67 0.03 6.54 6.44
CA PHE A 67 0.30 6.73 5.03
C PHE A 67 -1.02 6.92 4.29
N VAL A 68 -1.14 8.04 3.58
CA VAL A 68 -2.27 8.29 2.68
C VAL A 68 -1.76 8.16 1.25
N THR A 69 -2.27 7.17 0.53
CA THR A 69 -1.98 7.01 -0.91
C THR A 69 -3.20 7.38 -1.71
N THR A 70 -3.08 8.42 -2.54
CA THR A 70 -4.12 8.79 -3.50
C THR A 70 -3.71 8.30 -4.87
N SER A 71 -4.59 7.56 -5.53
CA SER A 71 -4.32 6.91 -6.81
C SER A 71 -5.40 7.22 -7.83
N ARG A 72 -4.99 7.46 -9.07
CA ARG A 72 -5.88 7.40 -10.24
C ARG A 72 -5.69 6.05 -10.91
N VAL A 73 -6.72 5.20 -10.84
CA VAL A 73 -6.66 3.84 -11.36
C VAL A 73 -7.51 3.72 -12.62
N THR A 74 -7.11 2.81 -13.51
CA THR A 74 -8.00 2.26 -14.52
C THR A 74 -8.05 0.76 -14.33
N LEU A 75 -9.27 0.25 -14.23
CA LEU A 75 -9.61 -1.15 -14.16
C LEU A 75 -10.16 -1.58 -15.52
N THR A 76 -9.98 -2.83 -15.88
CA THR A 76 -10.63 -3.48 -17.02
C THR A 76 -11.34 -4.73 -16.55
N VAL A 77 -12.43 -5.11 -17.20
CA VAL A 77 -13.06 -6.41 -16.96
C VAL A 77 -12.25 -7.49 -17.69
N SER A 78 -11.87 -8.53 -16.98
CA SER A 78 -11.25 -9.75 -17.54
C SER A 78 -11.85 -10.95 -16.82
N THR A 79 -12.36 -11.92 -17.58
CA THR A 79 -12.95 -13.16 -17.04
C THR A 79 -13.95 -12.93 -15.89
N GLY A 80 -14.78 -11.88 -16.01
CA GLY A 80 -15.80 -11.52 -15.01
C GLY A 80 -15.26 -10.79 -13.77
N ASN A 81 -13.96 -10.51 -13.70
CA ASN A 81 -13.31 -9.81 -12.60
C ASN A 81 -12.79 -8.44 -13.03
N ALA A 82 -12.78 -7.46 -12.12
CA ALA A 82 -12.08 -6.21 -12.34
C ALA A 82 -10.56 -6.41 -12.13
N VAL A 83 -9.76 -6.08 -13.13
CA VAL A 83 -8.30 -6.19 -13.12
C VAL A 83 -7.67 -4.82 -13.28
N LEU A 84 -6.63 -4.54 -12.51
CA LEU A 84 -5.88 -3.29 -12.61
C LEU A 84 -5.13 -3.23 -13.94
N LEU A 85 -5.48 -2.26 -14.78
CA LEU A 85 -4.79 -1.98 -16.04
C LEU A 85 -3.66 -0.96 -15.86
N ARG A 86 -3.90 0.08 -15.05
CA ARG A 86 -2.92 1.14 -14.74
C ARG A 86 -3.25 1.82 -13.43
N ALA A 87 -2.23 2.25 -12.71
CA ALA A 87 -2.34 3.12 -11.55
C ALA A 87 -1.25 4.19 -11.58
N VAL A 88 -1.61 5.42 -11.21
CA VAL A 88 -0.65 6.48 -10.86
C VAL A 88 -0.96 6.89 -9.43
N SER A 89 0.02 6.76 -8.54
CA SER A 89 -0.15 6.90 -7.10
C SER A 89 0.77 7.97 -6.53
N GLN A 90 0.23 8.77 -5.62
CA GLN A 90 0.99 9.70 -4.78
C GLN A 90 0.84 9.27 -3.33
N VAL A 91 1.96 9.18 -2.62
CA VAL A 91 2.02 8.78 -1.21
C VAL A 91 2.38 9.99 -0.35
N ALA A 92 1.60 10.25 0.68
CA ALA A 92 1.89 11.19 1.74
C ALA A 92 2.13 10.44 3.06
N ILE A 93 3.18 10.83 3.78
CA ILE A 93 3.55 10.26 5.09
C ILE A 93 3.25 11.30 6.16
N ASN A 94 2.43 10.91 7.14
CA ASN A 94 1.98 11.76 8.26
C ASN A 94 2.50 11.23 9.59
#